data_AF-A0A9P3Q1M3-F1
#
_entry.id   AF-A0A9P3Q1M3-F1
#
_cell.length_a   1.000
_cell.length_b   1.000
_cell.length_c   1.000
_cell.angle_alpha   90.00
_cell.angle_beta   90.00
_cell.angle_gamma   90.00
#
_symmetry.space_group_name_H-M   'P 1'
#
loop_
_entity.id
_entity.type
_entity.pdbx_description
1 polymer ?
#
loop_
_entity_poly.entity_id
_entity_poly.type
_entity_poly.pdbx_seq_one_letter_code
_entity_poly.pdbx_strand_id
1 'polypeptide(L)'
;MVSARTITPCFASVPIPFSSSTSKKELQQIVFDALPDERKTSILREDIIITSDAYRSIDTLSMSSPPPLPLLLYGVIAGGGTTTNTSEADLLELLEAKEEVVVSQRTWIEDLERTVGQHSEVIMVQGEQIKGLRGEVAELREEVAELKALNAEQAETIRQQSARVEALLGVVGDYKHQVADLKNRVKESDEWVLKRQKVMDDLGAIVTSRGDALTTLRKKHDDLAQKFAQQVEWGKRLENDHDLLRREVDLHDLIVLRNLVDQAQQRLAAAAGLQADADDASASRTWRVHLRDAKDDEERLGVARKLVAAGQDGEESKAALELLESGARYLVVQHPSSIRKAGDGVAHGPLSHAQLHRIIKRRSDEEQARIVILADFVCRAK
;
A
#
# COMPACT_ATOMS: atom_id res chain seq x y z
N MET A 1 2.88 26.83 18.57
CA MET A 1 1.51 26.33 18.33
C MET A 1 0.55 27.13 19.19
N VAL A 2 -0.14 28.11 18.60
CA VAL A 2 -1.07 29.00 19.30
C VAL A 2 -2.45 28.33 19.30
N SER A 3 -2.99 28.11 20.50
CA SER A 3 -4.29 27.47 20.72
C SER A 3 -5.40 28.53 20.64
N ALA A 4 -6.24 28.43 19.61
CA ALA A 4 -7.41 29.29 19.44
C ALA A 4 -8.64 28.60 20.06
N ARG A 5 -9.27 29.28 21.03
CA ARG A 5 -10.55 28.88 21.62
C ARG A 5 -11.70 29.35 20.71
N THR A 6 -12.51 28.41 20.26
CA THR A 6 -13.77 28.67 19.55
C THR A 6 -14.90 28.86 20.57
N ILE A 7 -15.60 30.00 20.49
CA ILE A 7 -16.84 30.27 21.24
C ILE A 7 -18.01 29.98 20.30
N THR A 8 -18.90 29.08 20.71
CA THR A 8 -20.12 28.72 19.98
C THR A 8 -21.32 29.42 20.64
N PRO A 9 -22.19 30.16 19.90
CA PRO A 9 -23.43 30.67 20.45
C PRO A 9 -24.54 29.63 20.33
N CYS A 10 -25.20 29.33 21.45
CA CYS A 10 -26.41 28.51 21.51
C CYS A 10 -27.63 29.36 21.12
N PHE A 11 -28.13 29.21 19.89
CA PHE A 11 -29.51 29.57 19.56
C PHE A 11 -30.38 28.31 19.65
N ALA A 12 -31.26 28.28 20.65
CA ALA A 12 -32.28 27.25 20.78
C ALA A 12 -33.30 27.42 19.64
N SER A 13 -33.23 26.56 18.63
CA SER A 13 -34.27 26.43 17.61
C SER A 13 -35.47 25.72 18.21
N VAL A 14 -36.61 26.40 18.26
CA VAL A 14 -37.91 25.76 18.50
C VAL A 14 -38.28 25.00 17.22
N PRO A 15 -38.45 23.66 17.26
CA PRO A 15 -38.80 22.90 16.08
C PRO A 15 -40.27 23.12 15.74
N ILE A 16 -40.54 23.75 14.59
CA ILE A 16 -41.88 23.79 14.01
C ILE A 16 -42.06 22.51 13.17
N PRO A 17 -43.00 21.62 13.50
CA PRO A 17 -43.21 20.39 12.75
C PRO A 17 -44.01 20.71 11.48
N PHE A 18 -43.33 20.89 10.35
CA PHE A 18 -44.00 20.88 9.05
C PHE A 18 -44.12 19.43 8.57
N SER A 19 -45.33 18.86 8.71
CA SER A 19 -45.75 17.66 8.00
C SER A 19 -46.06 18.03 6.54
N SER A 20 -45.69 17.17 5.58
CA SER A 20 -45.90 17.36 4.13
C SER A 20 -47.36 17.28 3.67
N SER A 21 -48.33 17.37 4.59
CA SER A 21 -49.76 17.21 4.33
C SER A 21 -50.64 18.40 4.73
N THR A 22 -50.07 19.51 5.22
CA THR A 22 -50.87 20.62 5.73
C THR A 22 -51.57 21.37 4.59
N SER A 23 -52.91 21.40 4.62
CA SER A 23 -53.72 21.99 3.56
C SER A 23 -53.62 23.52 3.56
N LYS A 24 -53.84 24.16 2.40
CA LYS A 24 -53.86 25.62 2.26
C LYS A 24 -54.83 26.30 3.26
N LYS A 25 -55.92 25.63 3.63
CA LYS A 25 -56.88 26.11 4.62
C LYS A 25 -56.33 26.10 6.04
N GLU A 26 -55.54 25.08 6.41
CA GLU A 26 -54.91 25.00 7.72
C GLU A 26 -53.78 26.03 7.88
N LEU A 27 -53.01 26.29 6.82
CA LEU A 27 -52.02 27.37 6.83
C LEU A 27 -52.67 28.75 6.96
N GLN A 28 -53.81 28.98 6.30
CA GLN A 28 -54.57 30.23 6.45
C GLN A 28 -55.13 30.41 7.87
N GLN A 29 -55.57 29.32 8.51
CA GLN A 29 -56.07 29.36 9.88
C GLN A 29 -54.95 29.62 10.89
N ILE A 30 -53.78 28.97 10.76
CA ILE A 30 -52.62 29.19 11.63
C ILE A 30 -52.12 30.64 11.53
N VAL A 31 -52.11 31.22 10.31
CA VAL A 31 -51.75 32.63 10.11
C VAL A 31 -52.79 33.57 10.71
N PHE A 32 -54.09 33.25 10.62
CA PHE A 32 -55.17 34.04 11.23
C PHE A 32 -55.13 33.98 12.76
N ASP A 33 -54.83 32.82 13.34
CA ASP A 33 -54.76 32.63 14.79
C ASP A 33 -53.51 33.27 15.42
N ALA A 34 -52.42 33.39 14.65
CA ALA A 34 -51.19 34.07 15.05
C ALA A 34 -51.27 35.61 15.03
N LEU A 35 -52.37 36.20 14.53
CA LEU A 35 -52.56 37.65 14.55
C LEU A 35 -53.00 38.15 15.94
N PRO A 36 -52.46 39.28 16.43
CA PRO A 36 -52.92 39.92 17.67
C PRO A 36 -54.41 40.32 17.56
N ASP A 37 -55.17 40.20 18.65
CA ASP A 37 -56.63 40.40 18.68
C ASP A 37 -57.08 41.80 18.20
N GLU A 38 -56.20 42.80 18.32
CA GLU A 38 -56.39 44.16 17.81
C GLU A 38 -56.59 44.20 16.27
N ARG A 39 -55.95 43.28 15.51
CA ARG A 39 -56.11 43.22 14.05
C ARG A 39 -57.32 42.39 13.59
N LYS A 40 -57.77 41.43 14.40
CA LYS A 40 -58.97 40.62 14.10
C LYS A 40 -60.24 41.47 14.11
N THR A 41 -60.28 42.49 14.97
CA THR A 41 -61.42 43.41 15.10
C THR A 41 -61.47 44.50 14.02
N SER A 42 -60.34 44.85 13.41
CA SER A 42 -60.29 45.84 12.32
C SER A 42 -60.88 45.29 11.02
N ILE A 43 -60.61 44.03 10.70
CA ILE A 43 -61.12 43.36 9.47
C ILE A 43 -62.65 43.17 9.51
N LEU A 44 -63.27 43.13 10.69
CA LEU A 44 -64.72 42.98 10.84
C LEU A 44 -65.47 44.32 10.96
N ARG A 45 -64.76 45.46 11.09
CA ARG A 45 -65.37 46.77 11.33
C ARG A 45 -65.47 47.66 10.08
N GLU A 46 -64.85 47.30 8.97
CA GLU A 46 -64.77 48.16 7.78
C GLU A 46 -66.02 48.17 6.89
N ASP A 47 -67.01 47.29 7.11
CA ASP A 47 -68.15 47.17 6.18
C ASP A 47 -69.41 47.95 6.56
N ILE A 48 -69.56 48.52 7.76
CA ILE A 48 -70.82 49.17 8.16
C ILE A 48 -70.52 50.31 9.13
N ILE A 49 -70.74 51.56 8.67
CA ILE A 49 -71.25 52.77 9.39
C ILE A 49 -70.76 53.99 8.58
N ILE A 50 -71.37 54.25 7.43
CA ILE A 50 -71.42 55.59 6.84
C ILE A 50 -72.83 55.73 6.27
N THR A 51 -73.78 56.18 7.08
CA THR A 51 -75.08 56.81 6.72
C THR A 51 -76.03 56.74 7.91
N SER A 52 -75.92 57.66 8.86
CA SER A 52 -76.99 57.84 9.87
C SER A 52 -77.06 59.29 10.36
N ASP A 53 -75.92 59.92 10.64
CA ASP A 53 -75.96 61.17 11.41
C ASP A 53 -76.20 62.43 10.57
N ALA A 54 -75.99 62.39 9.25
CA ALA A 54 -76.29 63.53 8.38
C ALA A 54 -77.79 63.73 8.08
N TYR A 55 -78.63 62.71 8.28
CA TYR A 55 -80.07 62.81 8.00
C TYR A 55 -80.91 63.26 9.21
N ARG A 56 -80.36 63.27 10.42
CA ARG A 56 -81.13 63.62 11.65
C ARG A 56 -81.29 65.11 11.92
N SER A 57 -80.56 65.99 11.22
CA SER A 57 -80.61 67.44 11.45
C SER A 57 -81.55 68.21 10.52
N ILE A 58 -82.24 67.55 9.58
CA ILE A 58 -83.19 68.22 8.67
C ILE A 58 -84.62 68.28 9.25
N ASP A 59 -84.97 67.40 10.20
CA ASP A 59 -86.33 67.26 10.73
C ASP A 59 -86.74 68.24 11.84
N THR A 60 -85.86 69.18 12.25
CA THR A 60 -86.19 70.17 13.31
C THR A 60 -86.52 71.58 12.81
N LEU A 61 -86.57 71.81 11.50
CA LEU A 61 -87.05 73.08 10.96
C LEU A 61 -88.56 73.03 10.77
N SER A 62 -89.27 73.22 11.90
CA SER A 62 -90.67 73.65 11.91
C SER A 62 -90.78 74.96 11.15
N MET A 63 -90.99 74.89 9.83
CA MET A 63 -91.37 76.06 9.04
C MET A 63 -92.71 76.54 9.59
N SER A 64 -92.69 77.67 10.27
CA SER A 64 -93.89 78.45 10.58
C SER A 64 -94.73 78.54 9.31
N SER A 65 -95.95 77.97 9.36
CA SER A 65 -96.92 78.06 8.27
C SER A 65 -97.03 79.51 7.84
N PRO A 66 -97.07 79.81 6.53
CA PRO A 66 -97.26 81.17 6.06
C PRO A 66 -98.51 81.77 6.74
N PRO A 67 -98.49 83.05 7.14
CA PRO A 67 -99.65 83.68 7.74
C PRO A 67 -100.84 83.55 6.78
N PRO A 68 -102.01 83.08 7.26
CA PRO A 68 -103.16 82.87 6.40
C PRO A 68 -103.54 84.20 5.74
N LEU A 69 -103.65 84.19 4.42
CA LEU A 69 -104.15 85.36 3.68
C LEU A 69 -105.55 85.71 4.22
N PRO A 70 -105.83 86.97 4.57
CA PRO A 70 -107.16 87.35 5.01
C PRO A 70 -108.15 87.10 3.87
N LEU A 71 -109.11 86.21 4.09
CA LEU A 71 -110.18 85.81 3.18
C LEU A 71 -111.16 86.96 2.82
N LEU A 72 -110.88 88.20 3.23
CA LEU A 72 -111.76 89.35 3.06
C LEU A 72 -111.79 89.94 1.64
N LEU A 73 -110.98 89.44 0.70
CA LEU A 73 -110.89 90.01 -0.65
C LEU A 73 -111.68 89.28 -1.75
N TYR A 74 -112.48 88.25 -1.42
CA TYR A 74 -113.28 87.50 -2.43
C TYR A 74 -114.77 87.86 -2.47
N GLY A 75 -115.25 88.85 -1.69
CA GLY A 75 -116.68 89.15 -1.57
C GLY A 75 -117.25 90.29 -2.42
N VAL A 76 -116.44 91.11 -3.12
CA VAL A 76 -116.90 92.43 -3.61
C VAL A 76 -117.25 92.48 -5.11
N ILE A 77 -117.24 91.37 -5.85
CA ILE A 77 -117.61 91.39 -7.27
C ILE A 77 -118.65 90.32 -7.60
N ALA A 78 -119.84 90.48 -7.00
CA ALA A 78 -121.07 89.90 -7.53
C ALA A 78 -122.26 90.80 -7.18
N GLY A 79 -122.39 91.91 -7.93
CA GLY A 79 -123.65 92.50 -8.37
C GLY A 79 -124.69 92.96 -7.34
N GLY A 80 -124.97 94.27 -7.35
CA GLY A 80 -126.34 94.75 -7.11
C GLY A 80 -126.48 95.88 -6.09
N GLY A 81 -126.20 97.11 -6.53
CA GLY A 81 -126.93 98.32 -6.19
C GLY A 81 -127.57 98.46 -4.81
N THR A 82 -126.80 98.98 -3.84
CA THR A 82 -127.21 100.13 -3.03
C THR A 82 -125.94 100.85 -2.60
N THR A 83 -125.84 102.12 -2.95
CA THR A 83 -124.80 103.07 -2.50
C THR A 83 -124.96 103.31 -1.00
N THR A 84 -124.43 102.42 -0.18
CA THR A 84 -124.14 102.71 1.23
C THR A 84 -122.70 103.15 1.28
N ASN A 85 -122.49 104.41 1.68
CA ASN A 85 -121.19 105.02 1.89
C ASN A 85 -120.35 104.11 2.79
N THR A 86 -119.45 103.32 2.21
CA THR A 86 -118.33 102.71 2.92
C THR A 86 -117.59 103.87 3.54
N SER A 87 -117.66 103.94 4.87
CA SER A 87 -117.16 105.12 5.57
C SER A 87 -115.66 105.21 5.34
N GLU A 88 -115.12 106.43 5.32
CA GLU A 88 -113.67 106.66 5.25
C GLU A 88 -112.90 105.81 6.31
N ALA A 89 -113.57 105.48 7.41
CA ALA A 89 -113.09 104.57 8.46
C ALA A 89 -112.89 103.12 7.99
N ASP A 90 -113.80 102.54 7.19
CA ASP A 90 -113.68 101.15 6.72
C ASP A 90 -112.55 100.98 5.69
N LEU A 91 -112.29 102.02 4.90
CA LEU A 91 -111.15 102.06 3.98
C LEU A 91 -109.82 102.21 4.73
N LEU A 92 -109.82 102.96 5.84
CA LEU A 92 -108.67 103.08 6.73
C LEU A 92 -108.34 101.75 7.41
N GLU A 93 -109.35 101.04 7.93
CA GLU A 93 -109.18 99.72 8.57
C GLU A 93 -108.64 98.68 7.56
N LEU A 94 -109.13 98.69 6.31
CA LEU A 94 -108.61 97.84 5.24
C LEU A 94 -107.16 98.20 4.87
N LEU A 95 -106.81 99.49 4.93
CA LEU A 95 -105.44 99.96 4.64
C LEU A 95 -104.48 99.53 5.75
N GLU A 96 -104.87 99.67 7.02
CA GLU A 96 -104.11 99.21 8.19
C GLU A 96 -103.93 97.69 8.17
N ALA A 97 -104.98 96.92 7.87
CA ALA A 97 -104.89 95.46 7.75
C ALA A 97 -103.99 95.02 6.59
N LYS A 98 -103.99 95.76 5.47
CA LYS A 98 -103.05 95.51 4.36
C LYS A 98 -101.62 95.84 4.75
N GLU A 99 -101.40 96.94 5.47
CA GLU A 99 -100.08 97.32 5.95
C GLU A 99 -99.53 96.27 6.94
N GLU A 100 -100.37 95.75 7.84
CA GLU A 100 -100.02 94.66 8.75
C GLU A 100 -99.62 93.37 7.99
N VAL A 101 -100.39 92.99 6.95
CA VAL A 101 -100.05 91.86 6.08
C VAL A 101 -98.74 92.09 5.33
N VAL A 102 -98.51 93.30 4.80
CA VAL A 102 -97.28 93.65 4.10
C VAL A 102 -96.08 93.60 5.04
N VAL A 103 -96.22 94.10 6.28
CA VAL A 103 -95.19 94.02 7.32
C VAL A 103 -94.91 92.56 7.69
N SER A 104 -95.94 91.73 7.86
CA SER A 104 -95.78 90.30 8.16
C SER A 104 -95.13 89.50 7.01
N GLN A 105 -95.48 89.82 5.76
CA GLN A 105 -94.82 89.23 4.60
C GLN A 105 -93.36 89.66 4.50
N ARG A 106 -93.05 90.93 4.80
CA ARG A 106 -91.68 91.44 4.82
C ARG A 106 -90.83 90.73 5.86
N THR A 107 -91.33 90.58 7.09
CA THR A 107 -90.58 89.87 8.15
C THR A 107 -90.37 88.39 7.80
N TRP A 108 -91.36 87.73 7.19
CA TRP A 108 -91.20 86.35 6.71
C TRP A 108 -90.19 86.22 5.56
N ILE A 109 -90.18 87.19 4.62
CA ILE A 109 -89.17 87.26 3.56
C ILE A 109 -87.78 87.43 4.16
N GLU A 110 -87.61 88.36 5.11
CA GLU A 110 -86.34 88.59 5.82
C GLU A 110 -85.87 87.34 6.58
N ASP A 111 -86.80 86.58 7.18
CA ASP A 111 -86.51 85.31 7.84
C ASP A 111 -86.06 84.23 6.85
N LEU A 112 -86.76 84.10 5.71
CA LEU A 112 -86.36 83.18 4.65
C LEU A 112 -84.98 83.54 4.06
N GLU A 113 -84.73 84.82 3.79
CA GLU A 113 -83.44 85.28 3.29
C GLU A 113 -82.32 84.94 4.28
N ARG A 114 -82.57 85.09 5.58
CA ARG A 114 -81.62 84.67 6.63
C ARG A 114 -81.39 83.16 6.63
N THR A 115 -82.44 82.35 6.55
CA THR A 115 -82.32 80.88 6.49
C THR A 115 -81.60 80.44 5.22
N VAL A 116 -81.88 81.05 4.07
CA VAL A 116 -81.16 80.80 2.80
C VAL A 116 -79.69 81.16 2.94
N GLY A 117 -79.36 82.30 3.57
CA GLY A 117 -77.98 82.68 3.87
C GLY A 117 -77.26 81.65 4.74
N GLN A 118 -77.89 81.18 5.82
CA GLN A 118 -77.35 80.15 6.70
C GLN A 118 -77.13 78.82 5.96
N HIS A 119 -78.10 78.36 5.17
CA HIS A 119 -77.95 77.16 4.37
C HIS A 119 -76.83 77.30 3.32
N SER A 120 -76.69 78.47 2.69
CA SER A 120 -75.59 78.73 1.75
C SER A 120 -74.23 78.61 2.42
N GLU A 121 -74.08 79.09 3.65
CA GLU A 121 -72.83 78.96 4.42
C GLU A 121 -72.55 77.49 4.77
N VAL A 122 -73.56 76.74 5.24
CA VAL A 122 -73.43 75.30 5.52
C VAL A 122 -73.03 74.52 4.26
N ILE A 123 -73.64 74.82 3.11
CA ILE A 123 -73.32 74.20 1.82
C ILE A 123 -71.85 74.47 1.43
N MET A 124 -71.35 75.69 1.64
CA MET A 124 -69.94 76.00 1.37
C MET A 124 -69.00 75.19 2.27
N VAL A 125 -69.24 75.17 3.58
CA VAL A 125 -68.41 74.42 4.55
C VAL A 125 -68.40 72.92 4.22
N GLN A 126 -69.58 72.35 3.94
CA GLN A 126 -69.67 70.94 3.51
C GLN A 126 -68.96 70.69 2.18
N GLY A 127 -69.05 71.63 1.23
CA GLY A 127 -68.33 71.56 -0.04
C GLY A 127 -66.81 71.53 0.13
N GLU A 128 -66.28 72.36 1.01
CA GLU A 128 -64.85 72.35 1.36
C GLU A 128 -64.43 71.06 2.06
N GLN A 129 -65.24 70.55 3.01
CA GLN A 129 -64.98 69.28 3.68
C GLN A 129 -64.99 68.10 2.70
N ILE A 130 -65.95 68.05 1.76
CA ILE A 130 -66.00 67.03 0.70
C ILE A 130 -64.74 67.11 -0.17
N LYS A 131 -64.27 68.32 -0.48
CA LYS A 131 -63.03 68.51 -1.26
C LYS A 131 -61.81 67.99 -0.52
N GLY A 132 -61.70 68.26 0.79
CA GLY A 132 -60.62 67.74 1.65
C GLY A 132 -60.62 66.21 1.69
N LEU A 133 -61.76 65.59 2.00
CA LEU A 133 -61.90 64.13 2.03
C LEU A 133 -61.58 63.47 0.69
N ARG A 134 -61.93 64.11 -0.44
CA ARG A 134 -61.54 63.60 -1.77
C ARG A 134 -60.03 63.63 -1.99
N GLY A 135 -59.34 64.62 -1.44
CA GLY A 135 -57.87 64.70 -1.44
C GLY A 135 -57.26 63.55 -0.66
N GLU A 136 -57.68 63.36 0.60
CA GLU A 136 -57.22 62.25 1.45
C GLU A 136 -57.48 60.88 0.81
N VAL A 137 -58.67 60.66 0.22
CA VAL A 137 -58.99 59.42 -0.49
C VAL A 137 -58.09 59.21 -1.72
N ALA A 138 -57.68 60.28 -2.41
CA ALA A 138 -56.76 60.17 -3.54
C ALA A 138 -55.35 59.78 -3.09
N GLU A 139 -54.84 60.41 -2.04
CA GLU A 139 -53.53 60.10 -1.45
C GLU A 139 -53.47 58.65 -0.93
N LEU A 140 -54.49 58.22 -0.18
CA LEU A 140 -54.58 56.84 0.30
C LEU A 140 -54.64 55.82 -0.84
N ARG A 141 -55.27 56.16 -1.97
CA ARG A 141 -55.30 55.28 -3.15
C ARG A 141 -53.92 55.13 -3.79
N GLU A 142 -53.13 56.20 -3.81
CA GLU A 142 -51.76 56.18 -4.31
C GLU A 142 -50.87 55.33 -3.39
N GLU A 143 -50.94 55.54 -2.07
CA GLU A 143 -50.20 54.74 -1.08
C GLU A 143 -50.56 53.24 -1.18
N VAL A 144 -51.85 52.91 -1.32
CA VAL A 144 -52.29 51.52 -1.52
C VAL A 144 -51.76 50.94 -2.82
N ALA A 145 -51.63 51.73 -3.89
CA ALA A 145 -51.06 51.27 -5.15
C ALA A 145 -49.55 50.99 -5.01
N GLU A 146 -48.81 51.87 -4.34
CA GLU A 146 -47.38 51.69 -4.05
C GLU A 146 -47.14 50.45 -3.17
N LEU A 147 -47.91 50.28 -2.09
CA LEU A 147 -47.82 49.11 -1.22
C LEU A 147 -48.12 47.81 -1.95
N LYS A 148 -49.09 47.81 -2.89
CA LYS A 148 -49.37 46.65 -3.75
C LYS A 148 -48.20 46.31 -4.67
N ALA A 149 -47.56 47.32 -5.26
CA ALA A 149 -46.40 47.12 -6.12
C ALA A 149 -45.20 46.55 -5.32
N LEU A 150 -44.92 47.12 -4.16
CA LEU A 150 -43.86 46.64 -3.26
C LEU A 150 -44.12 45.20 -2.81
N ASN A 151 -45.36 44.87 -2.44
CA ASN A 151 -45.71 43.51 -2.03
C ASN A 151 -45.55 42.50 -3.19
N ALA A 152 -45.85 42.90 -4.43
CA ALA A 152 -45.62 42.07 -5.60
C ALA A 152 -44.12 41.81 -5.86
N GLU A 153 -43.28 42.83 -5.70
CA GLU A 153 -41.81 42.70 -5.83
C GLU A 153 -41.22 41.79 -4.74
N GLN A 154 -41.68 41.95 -3.49
CA GLN A 154 -41.28 41.10 -2.38
C GLN A 154 -41.70 39.64 -2.60
N ALA A 155 -42.92 39.41 -3.09
CA ALA A 155 -43.40 38.06 -3.40
C ALA A 155 -42.53 37.38 -4.47
N GLU A 156 -42.13 38.10 -5.52
CA GLU A 156 -41.24 37.55 -6.56
C GLU A 156 -39.83 37.29 -6.01
N THR A 157 -39.30 38.17 -5.17
CA THR A 157 -38.01 37.95 -4.49
C THR A 157 -38.02 36.69 -3.64
N ILE A 158 -39.09 36.49 -2.85
CA ILE A 158 -39.28 35.27 -2.06
C ILE A 158 -39.31 34.04 -2.97
N ARG A 159 -40.06 34.10 -4.07
CA ARG A 159 -40.14 33.00 -5.04
C ARG A 159 -38.77 32.62 -5.60
N GLN A 160 -37.96 33.61 -5.98
CA GLN A 160 -36.60 33.39 -6.50
C GLN A 160 -35.67 32.80 -5.44
N GLN A 161 -35.73 33.31 -4.21
CA GLN A 161 -34.94 32.78 -3.10
C GLN A 161 -35.33 31.34 -2.76
N SER A 162 -36.62 31.01 -2.72
CA SER A 162 -37.10 29.64 -2.52
C SER A 162 -36.59 28.69 -3.61
N ALA A 163 -36.64 29.10 -4.88
CA ALA A 163 -36.10 28.31 -5.99
C ALA A 163 -34.58 28.08 -5.85
N ARG A 164 -33.83 29.10 -5.40
CA ARG A 164 -32.39 28.97 -5.14
C ARG A 164 -32.09 28.02 -3.98
N VAL A 165 -32.90 28.04 -2.92
CA VAL A 165 -32.77 27.12 -1.79
C VAL A 165 -33.00 25.67 -2.24
N GLU A 166 -34.05 25.41 -3.02
CA GLU A 166 -34.31 24.08 -3.57
C GLU A 166 -33.15 23.57 -4.45
N ALA A 167 -32.61 24.43 -5.31
CA ALA A 167 -31.45 24.07 -6.13
C ALA A 167 -30.23 23.72 -5.27
N LEU A 168 -29.95 24.50 -4.21
CA LEU A 168 -28.86 24.22 -3.29
C LEU A 168 -29.08 22.93 -2.49
N LEU A 169 -30.32 22.63 -2.08
CA LEU A 169 -30.66 21.36 -1.44
C LEU A 169 -30.40 20.17 -2.37
N GLY A 170 -30.69 20.30 -3.66
CA GLY A 170 -30.33 19.32 -4.69
C GLY A 170 -28.82 19.05 -4.72
N VAL A 171 -28.02 20.12 -4.83
CA VAL A 171 -26.54 20.02 -4.83
C VAL A 171 -26.00 19.37 -3.55
N VAL A 172 -26.56 19.71 -2.39
CA VAL A 172 -26.20 19.08 -1.11
C VAL A 172 -26.54 17.59 -1.11
N GLY A 173 -27.69 17.21 -1.70
CA GLY A 173 -28.08 15.82 -1.91
C GLY A 173 -27.05 15.04 -2.72
N ASP A 174 -26.62 15.61 -3.85
CA ASP A 174 -25.61 15.02 -4.74
C ASP A 174 -24.26 14.85 -4.03
N TYR A 175 -23.80 15.87 -3.30
CA TYR A 175 -22.56 15.76 -2.53
C TYR A 175 -22.65 14.71 -1.42
N LYS A 176 -23.80 14.58 -0.76
CA LYS A 176 -24.01 13.52 0.24
C LYS A 176 -23.89 12.13 -0.39
N HIS A 177 -24.39 11.95 -1.62
CA HIS A 177 -24.27 10.69 -2.36
C HIS A 177 -22.82 10.42 -2.77
N GLN A 178 -22.10 11.42 -3.29
CA GLN A 178 -20.69 11.30 -3.65
C GLN A 178 -19.81 10.95 -2.44
N VAL A 179 -20.06 11.57 -1.28
CA VAL A 179 -19.34 11.25 -0.04
C VAL A 179 -19.60 9.81 0.40
N ALA A 180 -20.84 9.32 0.27
CA ALA A 180 -21.18 7.93 0.60
C ALA A 180 -20.47 6.94 -0.33
N ASP A 181 -20.44 7.20 -1.63
CA ASP A 181 -19.73 6.39 -2.63
C ASP A 181 -18.23 6.34 -2.35
N LEU A 182 -17.59 7.51 -2.17
CA LEU A 182 -16.17 7.60 -1.84
C LEU A 182 -15.84 6.85 -0.54
N LYS A 183 -16.71 6.94 0.48
CA LYS A 183 -16.52 6.20 1.73
C LYS A 183 -16.54 4.69 1.52
N ASN A 184 -17.40 4.18 0.63
CA ASN A 184 -17.43 2.74 0.30
C ASN A 184 -16.17 2.32 -0.46
N ARG A 185 -15.75 3.11 -1.45
CA ARG A 185 -14.51 2.86 -2.21
C ARG A 185 -13.26 2.84 -1.33
N VAL A 186 -13.20 3.72 -0.33
CA VAL A 186 -12.11 3.70 0.67
C VAL A 186 -12.13 2.40 1.47
N LYS A 187 -13.29 1.93 1.94
CA LYS A 187 -13.39 0.64 2.66
C LYS A 187 -12.94 -0.54 1.81
N GLU A 188 -13.38 -0.60 0.56
CA GLU A 188 -12.96 -1.66 -0.37
C GLU A 188 -11.45 -1.63 -0.61
N SER A 189 -10.86 -0.43 -0.74
CA SER A 189 -9.42 -0.26 -0.84
C SER A 189 -8.69 -0.74 0.42
N ASP A 190 -9.19 -0.43 1.62
CA ASP A 190 -8.61 -0.87 2.88
C ASP A 190 -8.62 -2.40 3.02
N GLU A 191 -9.74 -3.05 2.65
CA GLU A 191 -9.84 -4.51 2.63
C GLU A 191 -8.83 -5.15 1.66
N TRP A 192 -8.63 -4.53 0.50
CA TRP A 192 -7.66 -5.01 -0.47
C TRP A 192 -6.20 -4.83 0.00
N VAL A 193 -5.91 -3.71 0.68
CA VAL A 193 -4.61 -3.47 1.32
C VAL A 193 -4.34 -4.53 2.40
N LEU A 194 -5.31 -4.83 3.26
CA LEU A 194 -5.18 -5.89 4.28
C LEU A 194 -4.93 -7.26 3.65
N LYS A 195 -5.65 -7.60 2.57
CA LYS A 195 -5.44 -8.86 1.85
C LYS A 195 -4.05 -8.94 1.26
N ARG A 196 -3.53 -7.86 0.67
CA ARG A 196 -2.17 -7.80 0.15
C ARG A 196 -1.12 -7.88 1.24
N GLN A 197 -1.33 -7.22 2.38
CA GLN A 197 -0.42 -7.29 3.52
C GLN A 197 -0.25 -8.74 3.98
N LYS A 198 -1.37 -9.48 4.13
CA LYS A 198 -1.33 -10.91 4.48
C LYS A 198 -0.50 -11.74 3.49
N VAL A 199 -0.67 -11.51 2.19
CA VAL A 199 0.12 -12.19 1.15
C VAL A 199 1.62 -11.86 1.27
N MET A 200 1.97 -10.60 1.57
CA MET A 200 3.36 -10.23 1.80
C MET A 200 3.95 -10.90 3.04
N ASP A 201 3.17 -11.00 4.12
CA ASP A 201 3.59 -11.68 5.35
C ASP A 201 3.83 -13.18 5.08
N ASP A 202 2.91 -13.84 4.37
CA ASP A 202 3.03 -15.25 3.97
C ASP A 202 4.26 -15.47 3.07
N LEU A 203 4.50 -14.59 2.09
CA LEU A 203 5.70 -14.64 1.24
C LEU A 203 6.98 -14.42 2.06
N GLY A 204 6.94 -13.49 3.02
CA GLY A 204 8.05 -13.25 3.95
C GLY A 204 8.41 -14.50 4.75
N ALA A 205 7.41 -15.21 5.27
CA ALA A 205 7.62 -16.48 5.98
C ALA A 205 8.24 -17.56 5.07
N ILE A 206 7.78 -17.67 3.81
CA ILE A 206 8.33 -18.61 2.83
C ILE A 206 9.80 -18.29 2.51
N VAL A 207 10.14 -17.00 2.32
CA VAL A 207 11.51 -16.56 2.04
C VAL A 207 12.43 -16.93 3.20
N THR A 208 12.02 -16.65 4.45
CA THR A 208 12.78 -17.00 5.65
C THR A 208 13.00 -18.51 5.74
N SER A 209 11.94 -19.31 5.58
CA SER A 209 12.03 -20.78 5.63
C SER A 209 12.96 -21.35 4.55
N ARG A 210 12.90 -20.82 3.32
CA ARG A 210 13.81 -21.22 2.25
C ARG A 210 15.25 -20.79 2.54
N GLY A 211 15.46 -19.62 3.16
CA GLY A 211 16.76 -19.17 3.64
C GLY A 211 17.38 -20.16 4.63
N ASP A 212 16.61 -20.60 5.62
CA ASP A 212 17.06 -21.59 6.61
C ASP A 212 17.40 -22.94 5.97
N ALA A 213 16.59 -23.39 5.00
CA ALA A 213 16.85 -24.61 4.24
C ALA A 213 18.17 -24.51 3.44
N LEU A 214 18.43 -23.36 2.80
CA LEU A 214 19.67 -23.13 2.05
C LEU A 214 20.90 -23.12 2.96
N THR A 215 20.83 -22.47 4.13
CA THR A 215 21.95 -22.49 5.08
C THR A 215 22.25 -23.91 5.59
N THR A 216 21.22 -24.72 5.80
CA THR A 216 21.36 -26.13 6.19
C THR A 216 22.01 -26.96 5.08
N LEU A 217 21.56 -26.80 3.83
CA LEU A 217 22.14 -27.49 2.68
C LEU A 217 23.60 -27.09 2.47
N ARG A 218 23.94 -25.81 2.65
CA ARG A 218 25.31 -25.32 2.55
C ARG A 218 26.23 -26.00 3.58
N LYS A 219 25.80 -26.10 4.84
CA LYS A 219 26.56 -26.83 5.87
C LYS A 219 26.80 -28.29 5.47
N LYS A 220 25.77 -28.99 4.99
CA LYS A 220 25.91 -30.38 4.52
C LYS A 220 26.88 -30.50 3.34
N HIS A 221 26.84 -29.56 2.41
CA HIS A 221 27.77 -29.51 1.28
C HIS A 221 29.21 -29.32 1.77
N ASP A 222 29.44 -28.37 2.69
CA ASP A 222 30.77 -28.10 3.25
C ASP A 222 31.30 -29.31 4.04
N ASP A 223 30.46 -29.97 4.84
CA ASP A 223 30.80 -31.21 5.53
C ASP A 223 31.19 -32.34 4.56
N LEU A 224 30.44 -32.47 3.46
CA LEU A 224 30.71 -33.49 2.44
C LEU A 224 32.01 -33.18 1.69
N ALA A 225 32.25 -31.91 1.34
CA ALA A 225 33.50 -31.47 0.74
C ALA A 225 34.70 -31.77 1.65
N GLN A 226 34.55 -31.55 2.97
CA GLN A 226 35.58 -31.90 3.95
C GLN A 226 35.84 -33.42 4.00
N LYS A 227 34.78 -34.25 3.98
CA LYS A 227 34.92 -35.71 3.93
C LYS A 227 35.62 -36.18 2.66
N PHE A 228 35.29 -35.62 1.50
CA PHE A 228 36.00 -35.92 0.25
C PHE A 228 37.46 -35.52 0.32
N ALA A 229 37.78 -34.34 0.85
CA ALA A 229 39.16 -33.90 1.04
C ALA A 229 39.94 -34.88 1.94
N GLN A 230 39.33 -35.35 3.03
CA GLN A 230 39.91 -36.38 3.88
C GLN A 230 40.13 -37.69 3.11
N GLN A 231 39.16 -38.18 2.34
CA GLN A 231 39.32 -39.41 1.55
C GLN A 231 40.47 -39.33 0.55
N VAL A 232 40.62 -38.19 -0.14
CA VAL A 232 41.74 -37.97 -1.07
C VAL A 232 43.08 -38.04 -0.33
N GLU A 233 43.20 -37.42 0.85
CA GLU A 233 44.42 -37.49 1.67
C GLU A 233 44.72 -38.91 2.17
N TRP A 234 43.69 -39.66 2.57
CA TRP A 234 43.84 -41.09 2.91
C TRP A 234 44.31 -41.92 1.71
N GLY A 235 43.78 -41.65 0.51
CA GLY A 235 44.22 -42.31 -0.72
C GLY A 235 45.70 -42.07 -1.02
N LYS A 236 46.17 -40.82 -0.91
CA LYS A 236 47.59 -40.47 -1.08
C LYS A 236 48.48 -41.16 -0.05
N ARG A 237 48.02 -41.28 1.20
CA ARG A 237 48.76 -42.01 2.26
C ARG A 237 48.91 -43.49 1.91
N LEU A 238 47.83 -44.14 1.47
CA LEU A 238 47.86 -45.54 1.07
C LEU A 238 48.78 -45.77 -0.14
N GLU A 239 48.78 -44.85 -1.12
CA GLU A 239 49.69 -44.91 -2.27
C GLU A 239 51.16 -44.80 -1.83
N ASN A 240 51.48 -43.86 -0.94
CA ASN A 240 52.82 -43.72 -0.36
C ASN A 240 53.23 -44.97 0.44
N ASP A 241 52.34 -45.53 1.27
CA ASP A 241 52.60 -46.74 2.05
C ASP A 241 52.84 -47.94 1.12
N HIS A 242 52.05 -48.06 0.05
CA HIS A 242 52.22 -49.10 -0.96
C HIS A 242 53.56 -48.99 -1.70
N ASP A 243 53.98 -47.77 -2.05
CA ASP A 243 55.29 -47.51 -2.66
C ASP A 243 56.45 -47.83 -1.72
N LEU A 244 56.31 -47.53 -0.41
CA LEU A 244 57.29 -47.92 0.60
C LEU A 244 57.42 -49.44 0.70
N LEU A 245 56.29 -50.16 0.81
CA LEU A 245 56.28 -51.63 0.85
C LEU A 245 56.88 -52.23 -0.43
N ARG A 246 56.62 -51.64 -1.60
CA ARG A 246 57.22 -52.07 -2.87
C ARG A 246 58.74 -51.95 -2.83
N ARG A 247 59.26 -50.82 -2.34
CA ARG A 247 60.71 -50.59 -2.16
C ARG A 247 61.33 -51.54 -1.14
N GLU A 248 60.64 -51.86 -0.05
CA GLU A 248 61.12 -52.83 0.94
C GLU A 248 61.23 -54.24 0.37
N VAL A 249 60.24 -54.67 -0.41
CA VAL A 249 60.28 -55.96 -1.12
C VAL A 249 61.45 -56.01 -2.10
N ASP A 250 61.65 -54.94 -2.88
CA ASP A 250 62.78 -54.85 -3.80
C ASP A 250 64.12 -54.89 -3.06
N LEU A 251 64.23 -54.24 -1.90
CA LEU A 251 65.43 -54.26 -1.06
C LEU A 251 65.71 -55.65 -0.50
N HIS A 252 64.69 -56.34 0.00
CA HIS A 252 64.84 -57.73 0.49
C HIS A 252 65.32 -58.65 -0.63
N ASP A 253 64.75 -58.52 -1.82
CA ASP A 253 65.16 -59.31 -2.98
C ASP A 253 66.61 -59.01 -3.38
N LEU A 254 67.03 -57.75 -3.34
CA LEU A 254 68.42 -57.36 -3.58
C LEU A 254 69.38 -57.95 -2.53
N ILE A 255 69.01 -57.98 -1.25
CA ILE A 255 69.81 -58.60 -0.19
C ILE A 255 69.99 -60.10 -0.44
N VAL A 256 68.93 -60.80 -0.84
CA VAL A 256 69.01 -62.24 -1.12
C VAL A 256 69.80 -62.53 -2.40
N LEU A 257 69.61 -61.75 -3.47
CA LEU A 257 70.41 -61.87 -4.69
C LEU A 257 71.90 -61.59 -4.42
N ARG A 258 72.18 -60.63 -3.54
CA ARG A 258 73.54 -60.36 -3.10
C ARG A 258 74.15 -61.57 -2.38
N ASN A 259 73.43 -62.17 -1.44
CA ASN A 259 73.87 -63.39 -0.76
C ASN A 259 74.10 -64.54 -1.75
N LEU A 260 73.26 -64.67 -2.78
CA LEU A 260 73.45 -65.65 -3.86
C LEU A 260 74.76 -65.42 -4.63
N VAL A 261 75.02 -64.18 -5.03
CA VAL A 261 76.28 -63.80 -5.69
C VAL A 261 77.47 -64.03 -4.76
N ASP A 262 77.36 -63.69 -3.48
CA ASP A 262 78.38 -63.96 -2.46
C ASP A 262 78.70 -65.46 -2.39
N GLN A 263 77.69 -66.34 -2.31
CA GLN A 263 77.91 -67.79 -2.24
C GLN A 263 78.49 -68.35 -3.54
N ALA A 264 78.04 -67.87 -4.71
CA ALA A 264 78.62 -68.26 -5.98
C ALA A 264 80.11 -67.89 -6.06
N GLN A 265 80.48 -66.67 -5.64
CA GLN A 265 81.87 -66.24 -5.61
C GLN A 265 82.72 -67.00 -4.60
N GLN A 266 82.15 -67.42 -3.46
CA GLN A 266 82.85 -68.30 -2.51
C GLN A 266 83.16 -69.66 -3.14
N ARG A 267 82.20 -70.26 -3.86
CA ARG A 267 82.42 -71.52 -4.58
C ARG A 267 83.42 -71.37 -5.72
N LEU A 268 83.39 -70.26 -6.46
CA LEU A 268 84.38 -69.95 -7.49
C LEU A 268 85.79 -69.80 -6.92
N ALA A 269 85.94 -69.14 -5.76
CA ALA A 269 87.22 -69.09 -5.05
C ALA A 269 87.70 -70.48 -4.64
N ALA A 270 86.81 -71.32 -4.08
CA ALA A 270 87.14 -72.69 -3.72
C ALA A 270 87.58 -73.52 -4.93
N ALA A 271 86.85 -73.44 -6.06
CA ALA A 271 87.20 -74.10 -7.32
C ALA A 271 88.58 -73.65 -7.84
N ALA A 272 88.91 -72.37 -7.69
CA ALA A 272 90.20 -71.81 -8.06
C ALA A 272 91.32 -72.10 -7.04
N GLY A 273 91.06 -72.85 -5.97
CA GLY A 273 92.04 -73.14 -4.91
C GLY A 273 92.43 -71.91 -4.07
N LEU A 274 91.64 -70.84 -4.11
CA LEU A 274 91.91 -69.62 -3.36
C LEU A 274 91.44 -69.81 -1.91
N GLN A 275 92.39 -69.77 -0.96
CA GLN A 275 92.06 -69.81 0.46
C GLN A 275 91.68 -68.42 0.97
N ALA A 276 90.69 -68.37 1.85
CA ALA A 276 90.40 -67.15 2.59
C ALA A 276 91.54 -66.87 3.58
N ASP A 277 92.03 -65.64 3.61
CA ASP A 277 92.98 -65.22 4.66
C ASP A 277 92.31 -65.35 6.03
N ALA A 278 93.08 -65.77 7.04
CA ALA A 278 92.60 -65.97 8.42
C ALA A 278 91.97 -64.70 9.04
N ASP A 279 92.30 -63.51 8.51
CA ASP A 279 91.84 -62.20 8.98
C ASP A 279 90.46 -61.79 8.43
N ASP A 280 89.48 -62.69 8.54
CA ASP A 280 88.05 -62.38 8.41
C ASP A 280 87.58 -61.99 6.98
N ALA A 281 88.39 -62.26 5.95
CA ALA A 281 87.99 -62.09 4.55
C ALA A 281 87.18 -63.30 4.08
N SER A 282 85.88 -63.12 3.78
CA SER A 282 85.09 -64.19 3.17
C SER A 282 85.72 -64.64 1.83
N ALA A 283 85.64 -65.92 1.48
CA ALA A 283 86.22 -66.42 0.22
C ALA A 283 85.72 -65.68 -1.04
N SER A 284 84.50 -65.12 -1.00
CA SER A 284 83.98 -64.21 -2.04
C SER A 284 84.77 -62.89 -2.12
N ARG A 285 85.27 -62.36 -1.00
CA ARG A 285 86.16 -61.20 -1.01
C ARG A 285 87.50 -61.55 -1.65
N THR A 286 88.08 -62.70 -1.31
CA THR A 286 89.32 -63.19 -1.94
C THR A 286 89.16 -63.31 -3.45
N TRP A 287 88.08 -63.96 -3.92
CA TRP A 287 87.73 -64.01 -5.34
C TRP A 287 87.77 -62.63 -6.00
N ARG A 288 87.12 -61.64 -5.39
CA ARG A 288 87.06 -60.26 -5.91
C ARG A 288 88.40 -59.54 -5.89
N VAL A 289 89.26 -59.78 -4.90
CA VAL A 289 90.59 -59.17 -4.85
C VAL A 289 91.43 -59.60 -6.03
N HIS A 290 91.37 -60.86 -6.43
CA HIS A 290 92.09 -61.37 -7.60
C HIS A 290 91.55 -60.84 -8.94
N LEU A 291 90.29 -60.40 -8.98
CA LEU A 291 89.70 -59.76 -10.17
C LEU A 291 89.85 -58.23 -10.19
N ARG A 292 90.34 -57.63 -9.10
CA ARG A 292 90.29 -56.17 -8.90
C ARG A 292 91.08 -55.41 -9.96
N ASP A 293 92.26 -55.91 -10.30
CA ASP A 293 93.25 -55.18 -11.10
C ASP A 293 92.98 -55.26 -12.62
N ALA A 294 91.94 -56.00 -13.02
CA ALA A 294 91.46 -56.04 -14.40
C ALA A 294 90.61 -54.80 -14.73
N LYS A 295 90.82 -54.24 -15.93
CA LYS A 295 90.32 -52.94 -16.38
C LYS A 295 88.85 -52.94 -16.72
N ASP A 296 88.33 -54.05 -17.23
CA ASP A 296 86.94 -54.21 -17.63
C ASP A 296 86.41 -55.62 -17.29
N ASP A 297 85.10 -55.84 -17.49
CA ASP A 297 84.42 -57.08 -17.14
C ASP A 297 84.88 -58.29 -17.98
N GLU A 298 85.35 -58.08 -19.21
CA GLU A 298 85.86 -59.15 -20.08
C GLU A 298 87.27 -59.57 -19.68
N GLU A 299 88.14 -58.62 -19.31
CA GLU A 299 89.44 -58.91 -18.71
C GLU A 299 89.27 -59.64 -17.38
N ARG A 300 88.32 -59.21 -16.54
CA ARG A 300 87.95 -59.90 -15.29
C ARG A 300 87.49 -61.32 -15.53
N LEU A 301 86.67 -61.53 -16.55
CA LEU A 301 86.23 -62.85 -16.95
C LEU A 301 87.40 -63.73 -17.42
N GLY A 302 88.32 -63.17 -18.20
CA GLY A 302 89.55 -63.84 -18.61
C GLY A 302 90.40 -64.27 -17.41
N VAL A 303 90.56 -63.40 -16.41
CA VAL A 303 91.27 -63.71 -15.16
C VAL A 303 90.52 -64.79 -14.37
N ALA A 304 89.20 -64.66 -14.21
CA ALA A 304 88.37 -65.65 -13.52
C ALA A 304 88.51 -67.05 -14.11
N ARG A 305 88.49 -67.18 -15.45
CA ARG A 305 88.67 -68.47 -16.15
C ARG A 305 90.06 -69.05 -15.89
N LYS A 306 91.11 -68.22 -15.95
CA LYS A 306 92.48 -68.66 -15.66
C LYS A 306 92.62 -69.15 -14.22
N LEU A 307 92.00 -68.47 -13.26
CA LEU A 307 92.03 -68.86 -11.85
C LEU A 307 91.35 -70.21 -11.63
N VAL A 308 90.15 -70.40 -12.18
CA VAL A 308 89.42 -71.68 -12.05
C VAL A 308 90.14 -72.82 -12.77
N ALA A 309 90.70 -72.58 -13.97
CA ALA A 309 91.45 -73.58 -14.72
C ALA A 309 92.78 -73.97 -14.06
N ALA A 310 93.36 -73.08 -13.24
CA ALA A 310 94.56 -73.35 -12.45
C ALA A 310 94.24 -74.05 -11.10
N GLY A 311 92.96 -74.13 -10.73
CA GLY A 311 92.49 -74.82 -9.55
C GLY A 311 92.59 -76.34 -9.65
N GLN A 312 92.04 -77.05 -8.66
CA GLN A 312 92.06 -78.52 -8.67
C GLN A 312 91.16 -79.09 -9.77
N ASP A 313 91.63 -80.11 -10.48
CA ASP A 313 90.80 -80.86 -11.44
C ASP A 313 89.68 -81.58 -10.68
N GLY A 314 88.45 -81.11 -10.86
CA GLY A 314 87.28 -81.65 -10.18
C GLY A 314 85.98 -81.18 -10.82
N GLU A 315 84.87 -81.84 -10.46
CA GLU A 315 83.54 -81.48 -10.96
C GLU A 315 83.16 -80.04 -10.61
N GLU A 316 83.67 -79.49 -9.50
CA GLU A 316 83.41 -78.11 -9.09
C GLU A 316 84.09 -77.09 -10.02
N SER A 317 85.32 -77.36 -10.49
CA SER A 317 86.02 -76.52 -11.48
C SER A 317 85.33 -76.55 -12.85
N LYS A 318 84.78 -77.71 -13.24
CA LYS A 318 83.97 -77.81 -14.47
C LYS A 318 82.68 -77.01 -14.37
N ALA A 319 81.94 -77.15 -13.26
CA ALA A 319 80.72 -76.37 -13.01
C ALA A 319 81.01 -74.86 -12.93
N ALA A 320 82.16 -74.48 -12.38
CA ALA A 320 82.61 -73.09 -12.32
C ALA A 320 82.91 -72.51 -13.71
N LEU A 321 83.56 -73.27 -14.59
CA LEU A 321 83.78 -72.87 -15.98
C LEU A 321 82.46 -72.76 -16.76
N GLU A 322 81.54 -73.72 -16.59
CA GLU A 322 80.18 -73.65 -17.17
C GLU A 322 79.45 -72.36 -16.76
N LEU A 323 79.54 -71.96 -15.48
CA LEU A 323 78.98 -70.69 -15.01
C LEU A 323 79.65 -69.48 -15.69
N LEU A 324 80.97 -69.47 -15.82
CA LEU A 324 81.73 -68.37 -16.44
C LEU A 324 81.53 -68.29 -17.97
N GLU A 325 81.05 -69.35 -18.61
CA GLU A 325 80.66 -69.34 -20.03
C GLU A 325 79.19 -68.95 -20.23
N SER A 326 78.37 -69.11 -19.19
CA SER A 326 76.96 -68.76 -19.21
C SER A 326 76.68 -67.24 -19.28
N GLY A 327 75.41 -66.87 -19.44
CA GLY A 327 74.95 -65.48 -19.31
C GLY A 327 75.02 -64.92 -17.88
N ALA A 328 75.18 -65.78 -16.85
CA ALA A 328 75.29 -65.37 -15.45
C ALA A 328 76.68 -64.88 -15.06
N ARG A 329 77.69 -65.06 -15.93
CA ARG A 329 79.09 -64.65 -15.70
C ARG A 329 79.24 -63.22 -15.18
N TYR A 330 78.48 -62.28 -15.74
CA TYR A 330 78.57 -60.87 -15.35
C TYR A 330 78.16 -60.65 -13.89
N LEU A 331 77.25 -61.45 -13.32
CA LEU A 331 76.84 -61.31 -11.92
C LEU A 331 77.99 -61.59 -10.93
N VAL A 332 78.94 -62.44 -11.33
CA VAL A 332 80.05 -62.87 -10.45
C VAL A 332 81.37 -62.15 -10.72
N VAL A 333 81.55 -61.48 -11.87
CA VAL A 333 82.78 -60.72 -12.20
C VAL A 333 82.62 -59.19 -12.19
N GLN A 334 81.40 -58.66 -12.34
CA GLN A 334 81.16 -57.23 -12.57
C GLN A 334 81.63 -56.32 -11.43
N HIS A 335 82.22 -55.17 -11.79
CA HIS A 335 82.51 -54.07 -10.85
C HIS A 335 82.32 -52.68 -11.48
N PRO A 336 81.54 -51.78 -10.85
CA PRO A 336 80.77 -51.99 -9.62
C PRO A 336 79.57 -52.93 -9.87
N SER A 337 79.36 -53.89 -8.96
CA SER A 337 78.20 -54.79 -9.05
C SER A 337 76.92 -54.00 -8.83
N SER A 338 75.96 -54.10 -9.74
CA SER A 338 74.61 -53.50 -9.59
C SER A 338 73.86 -54.00 -8.34
N ILE A 339 74.29 -55.14 -7.79
CA ILE A 339 73.67 -55.82 -6.65
C ILE A 339 74.36 -55.45 -5.31
N ARG A 340 75.53 -54.78 -5.33
CA ARG A 340 76.29 -54.45 -4.11
C ARG A 340 76.51 -52.95 -3.92
N LYS A 341 76.20 -52.46 -2.72
CA LYS A 341 76.67 -51.18 -2.18
C LYS A 341 77.74 -51.43 -1.11
N ALA A 342 78.71 -50.53 -0.98
CA ALA A 342 79.76 -50.61 0.05
C ALA A 342 79.14 -50.47 1.46
N GLY A 343 79.60 -51.26 2.44
CA GLY A 343 79.32 -51.06 3.87
C GLY A 343 78.32 -51.98 4.56
N ASP A 344 77.70 -52.95 3.88
CA ASP A 344 76.67 -53.81 4.50
C ASP A 344 77.17 -55.24 4.77
N GLY A 345 77.18 -55.66 6.05
CA GLY A 345 77.61 -57.00 6.51
C GLY A 345 76.48 -58.03 6.69
N VAL A 346 75.25 -57.71 6.28
CA VAL A 346 74.02 -58.41 6.72
C VAL A 346 73.55 -59.54 5.76
N ALA A 347 74.26 -59.83 4.68
CA ALA A 347 73.80 -60.77 3.64
C ALA A 347 74.42 -62.17 3.74
N HIS A 348 74.41 -62.80 4.92
CA HIS A 348 74.99 -64.14 5.11
C HIS A 348 74.02 -65.08 5.83
N GLY A 349 73.44 -66.01 5.07
CA GLY A 349 72.56 -67.07 5.58
C GLY A 349 72.29 -68.13 4.50
N PRO A 350 71.83 -69.34 4.86
CA PRO A 350 71.52 -70.38 3.88
C PRO A 350 70.40 -69.91 2.94
N LEU A 351 70.59 -70.10 1.65
CA LEU A 351 69.59 -69.77 0.63
C LEU A 351 68.66 -70.96 0.44
N SER A 352 67.36 -70.77 0.67
CA SER A 352 66.38 -71.79 0.32
C SER A 352 65.96 -71.65 -1.15
N HIS A 353 65.78 -72.78 -1.83
CA HIS A 353 65.29 -72.81 -3.21
C HIS A 353 63.93 -72.10 -3.36
N ALA A 354 63.07 -72.19 -2.35
CA ALA A 354 61.77 -71.50 -2.31
C ALA A 354 61.88 -69.97 -2.20
N GLN A 355 62.93 -69.43 -1.55
CA GLN A 355 63.19 -67.99 -1.55
C GLN A 355 63.69 -67.52 -2.91
N LEU A 356 64.66 -68.22 -3.51
CA LEU A 356 65.22 -67.88 -4.81
C LEU A 356 64.17 -67.93 -5.92
N HIS A 357 63.35 -68.98 -5.97
CA HIS A 357 62.29 -69.11 -6.97
C HIS A 357 61.28 -67.94 -6.90
N ARG A 358 60.93 -67.47 -5.70
CA ARG A 358 60.05 -66.30 -5.52
C ARG A 358 60.68 -65.01 -6.04
N ILE A 359 61.98 -64.83 -5.82
CA ILE A 359 62.71 -63.65 -6.30
C ILE A 359 62.86 -63.68 -7.81
N ILE A 360 63.27 -64.83 -8.36
CA ILE A 360 63.42 -65.04 -9.80
C ILE A 360 62.12 -64.66 -10.51
N LYS A 361 60.98 -65.21 -10.10
CA LYS A 361 59.68 -64.92 -10.73
C LYS A 361 59.30 -63.43 -10.78
N ARG A 362 59.91 -62.57 -9.95
CA ARG A 362 59.64 -61.12 -9.91
C ARG A 362 60.61 -60.28 -10.77
N ARG A 363 61.59 -60.89 -11.41
CA ARG A 363 62.60 -60.20 -12.24
C ARG A 363 62.24 -60.25 -13.72
N SER A 364 62.92 -59.45 -14.53
CA SER A 364 62.79 -59.52 -15.99
C SER A 364 63.23 -60.88 -16.52
N ASP A 365 62.69 -61.34 -17.64
CA ASP A 365 62.98 -62.68 -18.20
C ASP A 365 64.50 -62.89 -18.43
N GLU A 366 65.21 -61.83 -18.80
CA GLU A 366 66.66 -61.86 -18.96
C GLU A 366 67.40 -62.06 -17.63
N GLU A 367 67.02 -61.31 -16.58
CA GLU A 367 67.58 -61.47 -15.25
C GLU A 367 67.23 -62.83 -14.66
N GLN A 368 66.01 -63.34 -14.90
CA GLN A 368 65.57 -64.66 -14.47
C GLN A 368 66.51 -65.74 -14.97
N ALA A 369 66.79 -65.76 -16.27
CA ALA A 369 67.69 -66.75 -16.87
C ALA A 369 69.07 -66.73 -16.20
N ARG A 370 69.61 -65.52 -15.94
CA ARG A 370 70.92 -65.36 -15.30
C ARG A 370 70.91 -65.82 -13.83
N ILE A 371 69.87 -65.48 -13.07
CA ILE A 371 69.76 -65.83 -11.65
C ILE A 371 69.50 -67.32 -11.49
N VAL A 372 68.72 -67.96 -12.37
CA VAL A 372 68.49 -69.42 -12.35
C VAL A 372 69.81 -70.16 -12.52
N ILE A 373 70.61 -69.80 -13.52
CA ILE A 373 71.92 -70.44 -13.74
C ILE A 373 72.83 -70.26 -12.51
N LEU A 374 72.82 -69.07 -11.91
CA LEU A 374 73.59 -68.79 -10.70
C LEU A 374 73.08 -69.59 -9.48
N ALA A 375 71.76 -69.70 -9.33
CA ALA A 375 71.10 -70.47 -8.28
C ALA A 375 71.40 -71.96 -8.43
N ASP A 376 71.32 -72.49 -9.64
CA ASP A 376 71.67 -73.88 -9.95
C ASP A 376 73.14 -74.13 -9.61
N PHE A 377 74.06 -73.24 -9.97
CA PHE A 377 75.47 -73.36 -9.61
C PHE A 377 75.67 -73.38 -8.09
N VAL A 378 75.03 -72.48 -7.34
CA VAL A 378 75.18 -72.42 -5.88
C VAL A 378 74.52 -73.62 -5.19
N CYS A 379 73.34 -74.03 -5.64
CA CYS A 379 72.55 -75.09 -5.03
C CYS A 379 72.85 -76.50 -5.57
N ARG A 380 73.65 -76.66 -6.63
CA ARG A 380 74.13 -77.97 -7.13
C ARG A 380 74.77 -78.68 -5.95
N ALA A 381 74.14 -79.79 -5.54
CA ALA A 381 74.35 -80.46 -4.26
C ALA A 381 75.83 -80.63 -3.90
N LYS A 382 76.15 -80.37 -2.63
CA LYS A 382 77.43 -80.75 -2.02
C LYS A 382 77.54 -82.26 -1.90
#